data_AF-A0A5B1LNZ8-F1
#
_entry.id   AF-A0A5B1LNZ8-F1
#
_cell.length_a   1.000
_cell.length_b   1.000
_cell.length_c   1.000
_cell.angle_alpha   90.00
_cell.angle_beta   90.00
_cell.angle_gamma   90.00
#
_symmetry.space_group_name_H-M   'P 1'
#
loop_
_entity.id
_entity.type
_entity.pdbx_description
1 polymer ?
#
loop_
_entity_poly.entity_id
_entity_poly.type
_entity_poly.pdbx_seq_one_letter_code
_entity_poly.pdbx_strand_id
1 'polypeptide(L)'
;MGILWLIIVTLIGGTVIGLLGRAVAPGDRDKIPFWLTVGCGIVGMIVGSYLYWALFGDNNGRFDGHAASATNATNGIDWVRHLWQVGVAAVTVMIAATVTGRSSS
;
A
#
# COMPACT_ATOMS: atom_id res chain seq x y z
N MET A 1 0.79 -19.21 -7.84
CA MET A 1 -0.32 -18.61 -7.08
C MET A 1 -1.27 -17.93 -8.07
N GLY A 2 -2.55 -18.29 -8.11
CA GLY A 2 -3.48 -17.81 -9.15
C GLY A 2 -3.96 -16.36 -8.95
N ILE A 3 -4.56 -15.76 -10.00
CA ILE A 3 -5.12 -14.40 -10.02
C ILE A 3 -6.10 -14.16 -8.84
N LEU A 4 -6.89 -15.17 -8.51
CA LEU A 4 -7.87 -15.10 -7.41
C LEU A 4 -7.21 -14.84 -6.05
N TRP A 5 -6.04 -15.45 -5.80
CA TRP A 5 -5.28 -15.22 -4.56
C TRP A 5 -4.77 -13.77 -4.48
N LEU A 6 -4.25 -13.25 -5.59
CA LEU A 6 -3.77 -11.86 -5.68
C LEU A 6 -4.86 -10.85 -5.35
N ILE A 7 -6.07 -11.06 -5.90
CA ILE A 7 -7.23 -10.20 -5.64
C ILE A 7 -7.58 -10.21 -4.16
N ILE A 8 -7.69 -11.40 -3.55
CA ILE A 8 -8.05 -11.53 -2.12
C ILE A 8 -7.02 -10.82 -1.24
N VAL A 9 -5.73 -11.08 -1.44
CA VAL A 9 -4.65 -10.47 -0.65
C VAL A 9 -4.62 -8.95 -0.84
N THR A 10 -4.82 -8.45 -2.05
CA THR A 10 -4.81 -7.01 -2.32
C THR A 10 -6.02 -6.31 -1.71
N LEU A 11 -7.19 -6.94 -1.69
CA LEU A 11 -8.38 -6.36 -1.04
C LEU A 11 -8.26 -6.35 0.48
N ILE A 12 -7.87 -7.49 1.08
CA ILE A 12 -7.74 -7.61 2.53
C ILE A 12 -6.56 -6.75 3.01
N GLY A 13 -5.38 -6.95 2.43
CA GLY A 13 -4.18 -6.18 2.73
C GLY A 13 -4.39 -4.70 2.41
N GLY A 14 -5.06 -4.37 1.31
CA GLY A 14 -5.32 -2.98 0.92
C GLY A 14 -6.25 -2.30 1.92
N THR A 15 -7.25 -3.00 2.43
CA THR A 15 -8.10 -2.48 3.51
C THR A 15 -7.27 -2.18 4.76
N VAL A 16 -6.43 -3.12 5.20
CA VAL A 16 -5.56 -2.95 6.38
C VAL A 16 -4.55 -1.81 6.19
N ILE A 17 -3.83 -1.81 5.07
CA ILE A 17 -2.84 -0.78 4.71
C ILE A 17 -3.51 0.59 4.56
N GLY A 18 -4.73 0.66 4.01
CA GLY A 18 -5.50 1.90 3.90
C GLY A 18 -5.88 2.46 5.26
N LEU A 19 -6.34 1.60 6.17
CA LEU A 19 -6.64 1.98 7.55
C LEU A 19 -5.40 2.45 8.30
N LEU A 20 -4.28 1.74 8.17
CA LEU A 20 -3.00 2.14 8.76
C LEU A 20 -2.47 3.44 8.15
N GLY A 21 -2.57 3.60 6.82
CA GLY A 21 -2.18 4.81 6.11
C GLY A 21 -2.98 6.01 6.59
N ARG A 22 -4.30 5.86 6.76
CA ARG A 22 -5.15 6.88 7.40
C ARG A 22 -4.76 7.13 8.86
N ALA A 23 -4.39 6.09 9.60
CA ALA A 23 -3.95 6.21 11.00
C ALA A 23 -2.61 6.96 11.16
N VAL A 24 -1.76 6.98 10.13
CA VAL A 24 -0.46 7.68 10.14
C VAL A 24 -0.52 9.04 9.41
N ALA A 25 -1.47 9.22 8.49
CA ALA A 25 -1.63 10.46 7.73
C ALA A 25 -1.89 11.69 8.65
N PRO A 26 -1.10 12.78 8.53
CA PRO A 26 -1.27 13.99 9.34
C PRO A 26 -2.33 14.94 8.75
N GLY A 27 -3.22 15.52 9.57
CA GLY A 27 -4.22 16.52 9.13
C GLY A 27 -5.67 16.04 9.28
N ASP A 28 -6.61 16.69 8.59
CA ASP A 28 -8.07 16.47 8.65
C ASP A 28 -8.52 15.16 7.94
N ARG A 29 -7.95 14.04 8.37
CA ARG A 29 -8.25 12.67 7.89
C ARG A 29 -9.60 12.13 8.35
N ASP A 30 -10.29 12.83 9.25
CA ASP A 30 -11.55 12.38 9.85
C ASP A 30 -12.73 12.48 8.88
N LYS A 31 -12.61 13.34 7.86
CA LYS A 31 -13.66 13.58 6.87
C LYS A 31 -13.70 12.55 5.74
N ILE A 32 -12.76 11.61 5.69
CA ILE A 32 -12.65 10.65 4.58
C ILE A 32 -13.56 9.43 4.85
N PRO A 33 -14.51 9.11 3.94
CA PRO A 33 -15.33 7.92 4.06
C PRO A 33 -14.48 6.64 3.97
N PHE A 34 -14.96 5.59 4.63
CA PHE A 34 -14.26 4.30 4.68
C PHE A 34 -13.91 3.74 3.29
N TRP A 35 -14.81 3.87 2.31
CA TRP A 35 -14.56 3.43 0.93
C TRP A 35 -13.34 4.08 0.28
N LEU A 36 -13.15 5.40 0.46
CA LEU A 36 -11.96 6.07 -0.07
C LEU A 36 -10.69 5.63 0.66
N THR A 37 -10.78 5.33 1.95
CA THR A 37 -9.65 4.78 2.72
C THR A 37 -9.23 3.42 2.18
N VAL A 38 -10.19 2.53 1.90
CA VAL A 38 -9.94 1.21 1.28
C VAL A 38 -9.34 1.38 -0.11
N GLY A 39 -9.89 2.27 -0.93
CA GLY A 39 -9.36 2.58 -2.27
C GLY A 39 -7.91 3.08 -2.22
N CYS A 40 -7.60 4.02 -1.32
CA CYS A 40 -6.24 4.51 -1.12
C CYS A 40 -5.29 3.40 -0.65
N GLY A 41 -5.78 2.47 0.17
CA GLY A 41 -4.99 1.32 0.61
C GLY A 41 -4.70 0.30 -0.50
N ILE A 42 -5.67 0.04 -1.38
CA ILE A 42 -5.46 -0.78 -2.59
C ILE A 42 -4.41 -0.10 -3.50
N VAL A 43 -4.54 1.20 -3.73
CA VAL A 43 -3.55 1.99 -4.48
C VAL A 43 -2.19 1.91 -3.81
N GLY A 44 -2.14 2.06 -2.47
CA GLY A 44 -0.91 1.95 -1.68
C GLY A 44 -0.25 0.58 -1.80
N MET A 45 -1.02 -0.51 -1.84
CA MET A 45 -0.47 -1.84 -2.09
C MET A 45 0.10 -1.99 -3.49
N ILE A 46 -0.64 -1.58 -4.52
CA ILE A 46 -0.22 -1.77 -5.92
C ILE A 46 0.98 -0.87 -6.23
N VAL A 47 0.81 0.45 -6.04
CA VAL A 47 1.84 1.45 -6.33
C VAL A 47 3.02 1.31 -5.38
N GLY A 48 2.76 1.09 -4.08
CA GLY A 48 3.83 0.91 -3.10
C GLY A 48 4.68 -0.33 -3.39
N SER A 49 4.07 -1.43 -3.81
CA SER A 49 4.83 -2.62 -4.23
C SER A 49 5.72 -2.35 -5.44
N TYR A 50 5.16 -1.69 -6.45
CA TYR A 50 5.90 -1.35 -7.67
C TYR A 50 7.07 -0.40 -7.38
N LEU A 51 6.83 0.66 -6.62
CA LEU A 51 7.87 1.62 -6.21
C LEU A 51 8.94 0.96 -5.33
N TYR A 52 8.54 0.13 -4.37
CA TYR A 52 9.49 -0.55 -3.49
C TYR A 52 10.40 -1.48 -4.28
N TRP A 53 9.84 -2.27 -5.20
CA TRP A 53 10.64 -3.12 -6.07
C TRP A 53 11.58 -2.32 -6.98
N ALA A 54 11.11 -1.23 -7.58
CA ALA A 54 11.92 -0.40 -8.47
C ALA A 54 13.11 0.27 -7.75
N LEU A 55 12.96 0.60 -6.47
CA LEU A 55 13.99 1.32 -5.69
C LEU A 55 14.87 0.40 -4.84
N PHE A 56 14.30 -0.68 -4.30
CA PHE A 56 14.91 -1.52 -3.27
C PHE A 56 14.85 -3.03 -3.58
N GLY A 57 14.47 -3.40 -4.81
CA GLY A 57 14.45 -4.80 -5.23
C GLY A 57 15.85 -5.42 -5.16
N ASP A 58 16.00 -6.47 -4.36
CA ASP A 58 17.30 -7.09 -4.09
C ASP A 58 17.22 -8.62 -4.17
N ASN A 59 18.22 -9.22 -4.83
CA ASN A 59 18.27 -10.65 -5.13
C ASN A 59 19.18 -11.39 -4.14
N ASN A 60 19.09 -11.09 -2.84
CA ASN A 60 19.93 -11.71 -1.82
C ASN A 60 19.34 -13.01 -1.28
N GLY A 61 19.88 -14.15 -1.72
CA GLY A 61 19.36 -15.50 -1.47
C GLY A 61 19.50 -16.05 -0.04
N ARG A 62 19.32 -15.20 0.99
CA ARG A 62 19.42 -15.60 2.41
C ARG A 62 18.33 -16.59 2.87
N PHE A 63 17.21 -16.70 2.16
CA PHE A 63 16.08 -17.55 2.58
C PHE A 63 15.52 -18.45 1.47
N ASP A 64 15.16 -17.91 0.31
CA ASP A 64 14.45 -18.66 -0.76
C ASP A 64 15.02 -18.44 -2.17
N GLY A 65 15.81 -17.38 -2.40
CA GLY A 65 16.66 -17.21 -3.59
C GLY A 65 15.91 -16.84 -4.86
N HIS A 66 14.70 -16.27 -4.76
CA HIS A 66 13.94 -15.87 -5.95
C HIS A 66 14.43 -14.53 -6.52
N ALA A 67 14.10 -14.31 -7.79
CA ALA A 67 14.30 -13.01 -8.42
C ALA A 67 13.35 -11.97 -7.82
N ALA A 68 13.86 -10.76 -7.58
CA ALA A 68 13.09 -9.62 -7.10
C ALA A 68 12.05 -9.22 -8.16
N SER A 69 10.80 -9.15 -7.73
CA SER A 69 9.63 -8.78 -8.53
C SER A 69 8.74 -7.83 -7.76
N ALA A 70 7.81 -7.16 -8.45
CA ALA A 70 6.87 -6.25 -7.79
C ALA A 70 6.05 -6.93 -6.69
N THR A 71 5.70 -8.22 -6.84
CA THR A 71 4.95 -8.97 -5.82
C THR A 71 5.82 -9.61 -4.75
N ASN A 72 7.14 -9.71 -4.99
CA ASN A 72 8.09 -10.31 -4.07
C ASN A 72 9.47 -9.69 -4.27
N ALA A 73 9.78 -8.65 -3.49
CA ALA A 73 10.89 -7.72 -3.78
C ALA A 73 12.14 -8.03 -2.97
N THR A 74 11.99 -8.73 -1.84
CA THR A 74 13.09 -9.25 -1.02
C THR A 74 12.88 -10.72 -0.74
N ASN A 75 13.93 -11.44 -0.34
CA ASN A 75 13.85 -12.86 -0.03
C ASN A 75 13.26 -13.06 1.37
N GLY A 76 12.21 -13.88 1.50
CA GLY A 76 11.50 -14.12 2.76
C GLY A 76 10.23 -13.27 2.96
N ILE A 77 9.98 -12.81 4.20
CA ILE A 77 8.78 -12.02 4.52
C ILE A 77 9.07 -10.52 4.38
N ASP A 78 8.45 -9.91 3.37
CA ASP A 78 8.66 -8.51 2.96
C ASP A 78 7.94 -7.49 3.86
N TRP A 79 8.18 -7.54 5.17
CA TRP A 79 7.60 -6.62 6.15
C TRP A 79 7.91 -5.15 5.84
N VAL A 80 9.12 -4.87 5.37
CA VAL A 80 9.56 -3.50 5.03
C VAL A 80 8.78 -2.95 3.84
N ARG A 81 8.46 -3.78 2.84
CA ARG A 81 7.57 -3.39 1.74
C ARG A 81 6.19 -3.01 2.27
N HIS A 82 5.63 -3.77 3.21
CA HIS A 82 4.32 -3.44 3.77
C HIS A 82 4.35 -2.13 4.57
N LEU A 83 5.42 -1.85 5.32
CA LEU A 83 5.60 -0.56 5.98
C LEU A 83 5.70 0.59 4.96
N TRP A 84 6.42 0.39 3.86
CA TRP A 84 6.49 1.34 2.75
C TRP A 84 5.11 1.60 2.12
N GLN A 85 4.33 0.54 1.89
CA GLN A 85 2.96 0.64 1.37
C GLN A 85 2.06 1.46 2.30
N VAL A 86 2.23 1.37 3.64
CA VAL A 86 1.52 2.23 4.59
C VAL A 86 1.88 3.70 4.38
N GLY A 87 3.17 4.03 4.16
CA GLY A 87 3.61 5.38 3.84
C GLY A 87 2.99 5.91 2.54
N VAL A 88 3.01 5.11 1.48
CA VAL A 88 2.38 5.47 0.19
C VAL A 88 0.86 5.63 0.34
N ALA A 89 0.21 4.75 1.11
CA ALA A 89 -1.21 4.86 1.41
C ALA A 89 -1.51 6.15 2.19
N ALA A 90 -0.69 6.54 3.17
CA ALA A 90 -0.84 7.79 3.90
C ALA A 90 -0.79 9.01 2.95
N VAL A 91 0.18 9.04 2.02
CA VAL A 91 0.25 10.09 0.98
C VAL A 91 -1.00 10.11 0.11
N THR A 92 -1.47 8.94 -0.32
CA THR A 92 -2.67 8.83 -1.17
C THR A 92 -3.93 9.28 -0.41
N VAL A 93 -4.05 8.92 0.87
CA VAL A 93 -5.13 9.37 1.77
C VAL A 93 -5.11 10.89 1.90
N MET A 94 -3.93 11.50 2.06
CA MET A 94 -3.80 12.95 2.14
C MET A 94 -4.26 13.64 0.87
N ILE A 95 -3.84 13.14 -0.29
CA ILE A 95 -4.29 13.66 -1.59
C ILE A 95 -5.82 13.53 -1.70
N ALA A 96 -6.38 12.36 -1.39
CA ALA A 96 -7.82 12.14 -1.42
C ALA A 96 -8.56 13.12 -0.50
N ALA A 97 -8.09 13.29 0.75
CA ALA A 97 -8.68 14.22 1.73
C ALA A 97 -8.75 15.65 1.19
N THR A 98 -7.67 16.12 0.57
CA THR A 98 -7.59 17.49 0.03
C THR A 98 -8.51 17.70 -1.17
N VAL A 99 -8.63 16.69 -2.05
CA VAL A 99 -9.49 16.76 -3.24
C VAL A 99 -10.96 16.72 -2.84
N THR A 100 -11.35 15.85 -1.90
CA THR A 100 -12.75 15.71 -1.49
C THR A 100 -13.19 16.75 -0.46
N GLY A 101 -12.26 17.31 0.33
CA GLY A 101 -12.57 18.37 1.30
C GLY A 101 -12.91 19.72 0.66
N ARG A 102 -12.53 19.95 -0.60
CA ARG A 102 -12.82 21.18 -1.34
C ARG A 102 -14.24 21.27 -1.92
N SER A 103 -15.01 20.18 -1.95
CA SER A 103 -16.34 20.17 -2.62
C SER A 103 -17.51 20.56 -1.72
N SER A 104 -17.27 20.92 -0.46
CA SER A 104 -18.28 21.51 0.43
C SER A 104 -18.04 23.01 0.57
N SER A 105 -18.43 23.78 -0.44
CA SER A 105 -18.56 25.24 -0.35
C SER A 105 -19.87 25.68 -0.97
#